data_AF-A0A7S4PLI2-F1
#
_entry.id   AF-A0A7S4PLI2-F1
#
_cell.length_a   1.000
_cell.length_b   1.000
_cell.length_c   1.000
_cell.angle_alpha   90.00
_cell.angle_beta   90.00
_cell.angle_gamma   90.00
#
_symmetry.space_group_name_H-M   'P 1'
#
loop_
_entity.id
_entity.type
_entity.pdbx_description
1 polymer ?
#
loop_
_entity_poly.entity_id
_entity_poly.type
_entity_poly.pdbx_seq_one_letter_code
_entity_poly.pdbx_strand_id
1 'polypeptide(L)'
;SSDVCSSFVLANSLKEHSVGDSQYNVRVVECRLAANILAKQLEKEGLFPEGPSPPPAKWETMRQLAIYMSKNHEEGLKEMAVLVSKYLGDGSYTLSEAGEILGMTEEEVLENFAASHVVEKVKKATLLPGCRARHVFSEAARVFAFKRSCDECAKGEISEESCMATLGSLMKDSHESCRDDYDCSCDELNKMVQQSDKLGAIGARLTGA
;
A
#
# COMPACT_ATOMS: atom_id res chain seq x y z
N SER A 1 -16.95 -37.36 0.33
CA SER A 1 -16.16 -36.13 0.24
C SER A 1 -17.12 -34.99 0.50
N SER A 2 -17.05 -34.35 1.66
CA SER A 2 -17.88 -33.18 1.94
C SER A 2 -17.31 -32.01 1.12
N ASP A 3 -18.10 -31.47 0.19
CA ASP A 3 -17.78 -30.22 -0.50
C ASP A 3 -17.53 -29.13 0.55
N VAL A 4 -16.26 -28.79 0.77
CA VAL A 4 -15.89 -27.69 1.67
C VAL A 4 -16.08 -26.41 0.89
N CYS A 5 -17.30 -25.89 0.90
CA CYS A 5 -17.60 -24.58 0.36
C CYS A 5 -16.99 -23.50 1.28
N SER A 6 -16.13 -22.64 0.73
CA SER A 6 -15.58 -21.49 1.44
C SER A 6 -16.49 -20.28 1.30
N SER A 7 -16.58 -19.44 2.32
CA SER A 7 -17.44 -18.25 2.33
C SER A 7 -16.74 -17.07 3.00
N PHE A 8 -17.04 -15.86 2.55
CA PHE A 8 -16.63 -14.64 3.24
C PHE A 8 -17.59 -14.32 4.37
N VAL A 9 -17.06 -14.06 5.56
CA VAL A 9 -17.82 -13.64 6.75
C VAL A 9 -17.39 -12.24 7.13
N LEU A 10 -18.37 -11.35 7.32
CA LEU A 10 -18.14 -9.99 7.83
C LEU A 10 -18.38 -9.97 9.34
N ALA A 11 -17.38 -9.50 10.09
CA ALA A 11 -17.47 -9.28 11.53
C ALA A 11 -17.11 -7.82 11.83
N ASN A 12 -18.00 -7.10 12.52
CA ASN A 12 -17.82 -5.70 12.85
C ASN A 12 -17.11 -5.57 14.21
N SER A 13 -16.00 -4.83 14.28
CA SER A 13 -15.26 -4.58 15.53
C SER A 13 -16.04 -3.74 16.55
N LEU A 14 -17.13 -3.10 16.13
CA LEU A 14 -17.94 -2.15 16.91
C LEU A 14 -17.15 -0.93 17.37
N LYS A 15 -15.94 -0.72 16.86
CA LYS A 15 -15.14 0.47 17.10
C LYS A 15 -15.64 1.59 16.21
N GLU A 16 -16.14 2.66 16.81
CA GLU A 16 -16.49 3.87 16.06
C GLU A 16 -15.21 4.54 15.55
N HIS A 17 -15.22 4.89 14.26
CA HIS A 17 -14.16 5.65 13.63
C HIS A 17 -14.70 7.05 13.29
N SER A 18 -14.19 8.09 13.96
CA SER A 18 -14.61 9.46 13.68
C SER A 18 -13.88 9.98 12.44
N VAL A 19 -14.59 10.74 11.58
CA VAL A 19 -13.99 11.37 10.38
C VAL A 19 -12.90 12.37 10.77
N GLY A 20 -13.00 12.97 11.97
CA GLY A 20 -12.06 13.96 12.51
C GLY A 20 -10.74 13.36 12.97
N ASP A 21 -10.74 12.14 13.49
CA ASP A 21 -9.54 11.42 13.96
C ASP A 21 -8.82 10.67 12.85
N SER A 22 -9.42 10.63 11.66
CA SER A 22 -8.88 9.91 10.52
C SER A 22 -7.52 10.46 10.10
N GLN A 23 -6.54 9.55 10.08
CA GLN A 23 -5.23 9.75 9.45
C GLN A 23 -5.29 9.58 7.92
N TYR A 24 -6.46 9.27 7.35
CA TYR A 24 -6.65 8.99 5.93
C TYR A 24 -6.03 10.07 5.03
N ASN A 25 -6.30 11.34 5.30
CA ASN A 25 -5.76 12.43 4.48
C ASN A 25 -4.25 12.59 4.63
N VAL A 26 -3.68 12.27 5.81
CA VAL A 26 -2.23 12.26 6.00
C VAL A 26 -1.61 11.12 5.17
N ARG A 27 -2.22 9.93 5.16
CA ARG A 27 -1.80 8.80 4.32
C ARG A 27 -1.82 9.13 2.83
N VAL A 28 -2.81 9.89 2.37
CA VAL A 28 -2.86 10.39 0.98
C VAL A 28 -1.67 11.29 0.67
N VAL A 29 -1.30 12.20 1.58
CA VAL A 29 -0.12 13.06 1.42
C VAL A 29 1.17 12.24 1.41
N GLU A 30 1.33 11.30 2.35
CA GLU A 30 2.48 10.40 2.41
C GLU A 30 2.66 9.61 1.10
N CYS A 31 1.58 9.07 0.53
CA CYS A 31 1.63 8.36 -0.75
C CYS A 31 2.05 9.28 -1.92
N ARG A 32 1.55 10.51 -1.98
CA ARG A 32 1.95 11.48 -3.02
C ARG A 32 3.41 11.87 -2.88
N LEU A 33 3.86 12.16 -1.66
CA LEU A 33 5.27 12.43 -1.38
C LEU A 33 6.14 11.26 -1.80
N ALA A 34 5.76 10.04 -1.41
CA ALA A 34 6.51 8.84 -1.73
C ALA A 34 6.65 8.62 -3.24
N ALA A 35 5.59 8.86 -4.02
CA ALA A 35 5.64 8.75 -5.48
C ALA A 35 6.69 9.69 -6.08
N ASN A 36 6.69 10.96 -5.66
CA ASN A 36 7.59 11.96 -6.20
C ASN A 36 9.03 11.80 -5.70
N ILE A 37 9.23 11.46 -4.42
CA ILE A 37 10.54 11.17 -3.85
C ILE A 37 11.16 9.95 -4.55
N LEU A 38 10.40 8.85 -4.69
CA LEU A 38 10.88 7.65 -5.37
C LEU A 38 11.23 7.95 -6.83
N ALA A 39 10.36 8.66 -7.55
CA ALA A 39 10.62 9.06 -8.93
C ALA A 39 11.93 9.85 -9.05
N LYS A 40 12.15 10.83 -8.17
CA LYS A 40 13.37 11.65 -8.18
C LYS A 40 14.63 10.84 -7.91
N GLN A 41 14.57 9.90 -6.98
CA GLN A 41 15.71 9.02 -6.68
C GLN A 41 15.99 8.06 -7.84
N LEU A 42 14.96 7.46 -8.44
CA LEU A 42 15.12 6.57 -9.60
C LEU A 42 15.67 7.30 -10.82
N GLU A 43 15.23 8.54 -11.07
CA GLU A 43 15.77 9.39 -12.13
C GLU A 43 17.27 9.68 -11.90
N LYS A 44 17.64 10.07 -10.68
CA LYS A 44 19.03 10.34 -10.30
C LYS A 44 19.94 9.12 -10.49
N GLU A 45 19.44 7.93 -10.21
CA GLU A 45 20.15 6.67 -10.40
C GLU A 45 20.12 6.15 -11.85
N GLY A 46 19.48 6.88 -12.78
CA GLY A 46 19.37 6.49 -14.18
C GLY A 46 18.52 5.24 -14.41
N LEU A 47 17.57 4.95 -13.51
CA LEU A 47 16.72 3.76 -13.55
C LEU A 47 15.40 3.97 -14.29
N PHE A 48 15.14 5.18 -14.78
CA PHE A 48 13.98 5.43 -15.63
C PHE A 48 14.12 4.70 -16.97
N PRO A 49 13.02 4.11 -17.48
CA PRO A 49 13.06 3.45 -18.77
C PRO A 49 13.36 4.46 -19.87
N GLU A 50 14.18 4.05 -20.84
CA GLU A 50 14.36 4.80 -22.08
C GLU A 50 13.02 4.81 -22.84
N GLY A 51 12.47 6.00 -23.11
CA GLY A 51 11.15 6.12 -23.70
C GLY A 51 10.87 7.49 -24.31
N PRO A 52 9.85 7.59 -25.18
CA PRO A 52 9.61 8.79 -25.99
C PRO A 52 8.95 9.94 -25.21
N SER A 53 8.51 9.71 -23.97
CA SER A 53 7.81 10.72 -23.16
C SER A 53 8.61 11.07 -21.91
N PRO A 54 8.89 12.36 -21.68
CA PRO A 54 9.52 12.79 -20.44
C PRO A 54 8.61 12.46 -19.25
N PRO A 55 9.19 12.24 -18.05
CA PRO A 55 8.40 12.09 -16.85
C PRO A 55 7.54 13.35 -16.62
N PRO A 56 6.32 13.22 -16.06
CA PRO A 56 5.52 14.38 -15.68
C PRO A 56 6.24 15.21 -14.61
N ALA A 57 5.93 16.50 -14.55
CA ALA A 57 6.48 17.38 -13.51
C ALA A 57 6.08 16.97 -12.08
N LYS A 58 4.96 16.24 -11.94
CA LYS A 58 4.44 15.77 -10.66
C LYS A 58 3.69 14.43 -10.83
N TRP A 59 3.89 13.54 -9.87
CA TRP A 59 3.19 12.26 -9.76
C TRP A 59 2.04 12.38 -8.77
N GLU A 60 0.81 12.12 -9.22
CA GLU A 60 -0.38 12.18 -8.35
C GLU A 60 -0.65 10.84 -7.65
N THR A 61 -0.17 9.73 -8.23
CA THR A 61 -0.40 8.38 -7.70
C THR A 61 0.81 7.46 -7.90
N MET A 62 0.98 6.49 -7.00
CA MET A 62 1.97 5.41 -7.17
C MET A 62 1.73 4.60 -8.45
N ARG A 63 0.46 4.48 -8.87
CA ARG A 63 0.10 3.75 -10.10
C ARG A 63 0.65 4.42 -11.36
N GLN A 64 0.63 5.76 -11.43
CA GLN A 64 1.24 6.48 -12.55
C GLN A 64 2.73 6.13 -12.66
N LEU A 65 3.44 6.14 -11.54
CA LEU A 65 4.86 5.76 -11.50
C LEU A 65 5.07 4.31 -11.93
N ALA A 66 4.29 3.35 -11.41
CA ALA A 66 4.39 1.96 -11.83
C ALA A 66 4.11 1.76 -13.33
N ILE A 67 3.15 2.49 -13.91
CA ILE A 67 2.86 2.44 -15.35
C ILE A 67 4.06 2.99 -16.13
N TYR A 68 4.59 4.14 -15.73
CA TYR A 68 5.74 4.75 -16.41
C TYR A 68 6.96 3.82 -16.39
N MET A 69 7.21 3.16 -15.26
CA MET A 69 8.27 2.17 -15.11
C MET A 69 8.00 0.84 -15.86
N SER A 70 6.85 0.69 -16.53
CA SER A 70 6.39 -0.57 -17.12
C SER A 70 6.28 -1.72 -16.10
N LYS A 71 5.93 -1.40 -14.86
CA LYS A 71 5.85 -2.30 -13.70
C LYS A 71 4.43 -2.51 -13.16
N ASN A 72 3.39 -2.05 -13.86
CA ASN A 72 1.99 -2.19 -13.42
C ASN A 72 1.42 -3.60 -13.68
N HIS A 73 2.10 -4.62 -13.16
CA HIS A 73 1.75 -6.04 -13.17
C HIS A 73 2.33 -6.70 -11.90
N GLU A 74 1.92 -7.93 -11.57
CA GLU A 74 2.28 -8.59 -10.29
C GLU A 74 3.77 -8.49 -9.95
N GLU A 75 4.64 -9.02 -10.81
CA GLU A 75 6.08 -9.05 -10.53
C GLU A 75 6.71 -7.66 -10.52
N GLY A 76 6.27 -6.78 -11.43
CA GLY A 76 6.78 -5.42 -11.49
C GLY A 76 6.43 -4.62 -10.24
N LEU A 77 5.24 -4.84 -9.66
CA LEU A 77 4.83 -4.19 -8.41
C LEU A 77 5.63 -4.70 -7.22
N LYS A 78 6.00 -5.99 -7.19
CA LYS A 78 6.95 -6.53 -6.18
C LYS A 78 8.31 -5.84 -6.30
N GLU A 79 8.83 -5.70 -7.53
CA GLU A 79 10.06 -4.97 -7.77
C GLU A 79 9.97 -3.50 -7.32
N MET A 80 8.84 -2.82 -7.59
CA MET A 80 8.62 -1.45 -7.12
C MET A 80 8.66 -1.37 -5.57
N ALA A 81 8.10 -2.35 -4.86
CA ALA A 81 8.19 -2.41 -3.40
C ALA A 81 9.64 -2.61 -2.89
N VAL A 82 10.46 -3.36 -3.62
CA VAL A 82 11.90 -3.50 -3.34
C VAL A 82 12.62 -2.17 -3.57
N LEU A 83 12.32 -1.46 -4.66
CA LEU A 83 12.89 -0.14 -4.94
C LEU A 83 12.52 0.89 -3.87
N VAL A 84 11.28 0.87 -3.36
CA VAL A 84 10.87 1.69 -2.22
C VAL A 84 11.75 1.41 -1.01
N SER A 85 11.92 0.14 -0.65
CA SER A 85 12.73 -0.25 0.51
C SER A 85 14.18 0.20 0.37
N LYS A 86 14.72 0.17 -0.86
CA LYS A 86 16.09 0.61 -1.15
C LYS A 86 16.27 2.12 -1.11
N TYR A 87 15.34 2.90 -1.68
CA TYR A 87 15.53 4.33 -1.93
C TYR A 87 14.77 5.26 -0.97
N LEU A 88 13.73 4.77 -0.31
CA LEU A 88 12.97 5.50 0.72
C LEU A 88 13.18 4.91 2.11
N GLY A 89 13.40 3.60 2.21
CA GLY A 89 13.56 2.90 3.49
C GLY A 89 12.32 2.99 4.40
N ASP A 90 12.53 2.75 5.68
CA ASP A 90 11.48 2.74 6.72
C ASP A 90 11.51 3.98 7.63
N GLY A 91 12.45 4.89 7.38
CA GLY A 91 12.65 6.09 8.18
C GLY A 91 11.53 7.11 8.04
N SER A 92 11.37 7.93 9.08
CA SER A 92 10.50 9.12 9.00
C SER A 92 11.16 10.23 8.19
N TYR A 93 10.33 11.02 7.51
CA TYR A 93 10.74 12.19 6.75
C TYR A 93 10.17 13.46 7.38
N THR A 94 11.02 14.47 7.51
CA THR A 94 10.60 15.85 7.73
C THR A 94 10.19 16.52 6.41
N LEU A 95 9.48 17.64 6.50
CA LEU A 95 9.14 18.43 5.31
C LEU A 95 10.41 19.00 4.65
N SER A 96 11.39 19.46 5.44
CA SER A 96 12.70 19.89 4.94
C SER A 96 13.41 18.79 4.14
N GLU A 97 13.53 17.57 4.68
CA GLU A 97 14.19 16.46 3.97
C GLU A 97 13.46 16.10 2.67
N ALA A 98 12.12 16.08 2.70
CA ALA A 98 11.33 15.86 1.50
C ALA A 98 11.54 17.00 0.47
N GLY A 99 11.57 18.24 0.92
CA GLY A 99 11.84 19.43 0.12
C GLY A 99 13.23 19.41 -0.52
N GLU A 100 14.27 19.07 0.24
CA GLU A 100 15.64 18.95 -0.26
C GLU A 100 15.77 17.93 -1.39
N ILE A 101 15.13 16.76 -1.25
CA ILE A 101 15.13 15.74 -2.31
C ILE A 101 14.38 16.24 -3.55
N LEU A 102 13.23 16.89 -3.35
CA LEU A 102 12.35 17.34 -4.44
C LEU A 102 12.80 18.67 -5.07
N GLY A 103 13.73 19.40 -4.45
CA GLY A 103 14.12 20.74 -4.85
C GLY A 103 13.02 21.79 -4.58
N MET A 104 12.33 21.65 -3.44
CA MET A 104 11.20 22.49 -3.02
C MET A 104 11.43 23.01 -1.59
N THR A 105 10.84 24.16 -1.26
CA THR A 105 10.69 24.64 0.13
C THR A 105 9.63 23.82 0.88
N GLU A 106 9.60 23.90 2.21
CA GLU A 106 8.57 23.22 3.01
C GLU A 106 7.15 23.70 2.64
N GLU A 107 7.00 24.99 2.37
CA GLU A 107 5.75 25.60 1.92
C GLU A 107 5.31 25.03 0.57
N GLU A 108 6.22 24.94 -0.40
CA GLU A 108 5.92 24.36 -1.72
C GLU A 108 5.55 22.89 -1.62
N VAL A 109 6.21 22.12 -0.75
CA VAL A 109 5.84 20.71 -0.48
C VAL A 109 4.39 20.64 0.02
N LEU A 110 4.03 21.48 0.99
CA LEU A 110 2.67 21.50 1.53
C LEU A 110 1.64 21.93 0.47
N GLU A 111 1.91 22.98 -0.30
CA GLU A 111 1.03 23.48 -1.36
C GLU A 111 0.83 22.45 -2.49
N ASN A 112 1.88 21.70 -2.84
CA ASN A 112 1.81 20.71 -3.91
C ASN A 112 1.11 19.42 -3.48
N PHE A 113 1.28 18.96 -2.23
CA PHE A 113 0.89 17.60 -1.85
C PHE A 113 -0.26 17.53 -0.84
N ALA A 114 -0.46 18.56 -0.02
CA ALA A 114 -1.47 18.60 1.03
C ALA A 114 -2.65 19.50 0.67
N ALA A 115 -3.88 19.01 0.90
CA ALA A 115 -5.06 19.87 0.86
C ALA A 115 -5.04 20.83 2.05
N SER A 116 -5.57 22.05 1.87
CA SER A 116 -5.50 23.14 2.85
C SER A 116 -5.99 22.75 4.25
N HIS A 117 -7.05 21.95 4.36
CA HIS A 117 -7.61 21.47 5.63
C HIS A 117 -6.77 20.39 6.33
N VAL A 118 -5.72 19.88 5.67
CA VAL A 118 -4.85 18.80 6.17
C VAL A 118 -3.47 19.32 6.56
N VAL A 119 -3.05 20.49 6.07
CA VAL A 119 -1.70 21.07 6.28
C VAL A 119 -1.26 21.03 7.74
N GLU A 120 -2.10 21.49 8.66
CA GLU A 120 -1.77 21.52 10.09
C GLU A 120 -1.63 20.13 10.73
N LYS A 121 -2.29 19.11 10.17
CA LYS A 121 -2.08 17.72 10.58
C LYS A 121 -0.76 17.20 10.05
N VAL A 122 -0.43 17.46 8.77
CA VAL A 122 0.82 17.03 8.13
C VAL A 122 2.03 17.59 8.87
N LYS A 123 2.03 18.90 9.21
CA LYS A 123 3.12 19.55 9.95
C LYS A 123 3.41 18.90 11.32
N LYS A 124 2.42 18.24 11.92
CA LYS A 124 2.53 17.60 13.25
C LYS A 124 2.73 16.08 13.15
N ALA A 125 2.60 15.51 11.96
CA ALA A 125 2.66 14.08 11.75
C ALA A 125 4.11 13.61 11.56
N THR A 126 4.40 12.40 12.03
CA THR A 126 5.57 11.64 11.59
C THR A 126 5.24 11.03 10.22
N LEU A 127 5.89 11.51 9.16
CA LEU A 127 5.64 11.04 7.80
C LEU A 127 6.51 9.82 7.50
N LEU A 128 5.90 8.73 7.05
CA LEU A 128 6.53 7.46 6.70
C LEU A 128 6.27 7.09 5.23
N PRO A 129 6.67 7.94 4.25
CA PRO A 129 6.35 7.76 2.84
C PRO A 129 6.82 6.40 2.30
N GLY A 130 7.98 5.90 2.74
CA GLY A 130 8.50 4.59 2.34
C GLY A 130 7.60 3.43 2.77
N CYS A 131 7.11 3.44 4.01
CA CYS A 131 6.17 2.42 4.49
C CYS A 131 4.86 2.46 3.69
N ARG A 132 4.31 3.66 3.47
CA ARG A 132 3.03 3.80 2.71
C ARG A 132 3.17 3.34 1.27
N ALA A 133 4.28 3.69 0.61
CA ALA A 133 4.56 3.27 -0.75
C ALA A 133 4.74 1.76 -0.88
N ARG A 134 5.47 1.14 0.05
CA ARG A 134 5.66 -0.32 0.09
C ARG A 134 4.33 -1.04 0.28
N HIS A 135 3.48 -0.54 1.19
CA HIS A 135 2.12 -1.06 1.33
C HIS A 135 1.36 -0.99 0.00
N VAL A 136 1.30 0.19 -0.63
CA VAL A 136 0.50 0.38 -1.86
C VAL A 136 0.96 -0.54 -3.00
N PHE A 137 2.26 -0.66 -3.25
CA PHE A 137 2.76 -1.55 -4.30
C PHE A 137 2.56 -3.03 -3.96
N SER A 138 2.87 -3.44 -2.72
CA SER A 138 2.70 -4.84 -2.30
C SER A 138 1.22 -5.27 -2.26
N GLU A 139 0.31 -4.39 -1.85
CA GLU A 139 -1.14 -4.65 -1.86
C GLU A 139 -1.66 -4.78 -3.29
N ALA A 140 -1.22 -3.90 -4.21
CA ALA A 140 -1.57 -4.04 -5.62
C ALA A 140 -1.05 -5.36 -6.21
N ALA A 141 0.17 -5.79 -5.85
CA ALA A 141 0.71 -7.09 -6.25
C ALA A 141 -0.13 -8.25 -5.69
N ARG A 142 -0.55 -8.19 -4.41
CA ARG A 142 -1.43 -9.18 -3.79
C ARG A 142 -2.78 -9.28 -4.50
N VAL A 143 -3.35 -8.19 -5.00
CA VAL A 143 -4.58 -8.21 -5.80
C VAL A 143 -4.38 -9.00 -7.10
N PHE A 144 -3.27 -8.78 -7.82
CA PHE A 144 -2.96 -9.58 -9.01
C PHE A 144 -2.78 -11.06 -8.68
N ALA A 145 -2.03 -11.38 -7.63
CA ALA A 145 -1.80 -12.75 -7.19
C ALA A 145 -3.11 -13.46 -6.77
N PHE A 146 -3.98 -12.76 -6.06
CA PHE A 146 -5.30 -13.25 -5.64
C PHE A 146 -6.15 -13.60 -6.86
N LYS A 147 -6.23 -12.68 -7.82
CA LYS A 147 -6.98 -12.89 -9.07
C LYS A 147 -6.40 -14.08 -9.85
N ARG A 148 -5.08 -14.13 -10.00
CA ARG A 148 -4.39 -15.20 -10.73
C ARG A 148 -4.69 -16.58 -10.12
N SER A 149 -4.60 -16.71 -8.80
CA SER A 149 -4.95 -17.95 -8.09
C SER A 149 -6.42 -18.36 -8.30
N CYS A 150 -7.34 -17.39 -8.35
CA CYS A 150 -8.75 -17.68 -8.66
C CYS A 150 -8.92 -18.17 -10.12
N ASP A 151 -8.26 -17.51 -11.07
CA ASP A 151 -8.34 -17.86 -12.49
C ASP A 151 -7.73 -19.25 -12.76
N GLU A 152 -6.56 -19.56 -12.18
CA GLU A 152 -5.88 -20.86 -12.29
C GLU A 152 -6.77 -21.97 -11.70
N CYS A 153 -7.39 -21.73 -10.54
CA CYS A 153 -8.32 -22.69 -9.92
C CYS A 153 -9.56 -22.93 -10.79
N ALA A 154 -10.15 -21.86 -11.35
CA ALA A 154 -11.33 -21.97 -12.21
C ALA A 154 -11.06 -22.74 -13.51
N LYS A 155 -9.81 -22.73 -14.00
CA LYS A 155 -9.35 -23.52 -15.15
C LYS A 155 -8.95 -24.95 -14.79
N GLY A 156 -8.92 -25.30 -13.50
CA GLY A 156 -8.44 -26.60 -13.02
C GLY A 156 -6.92 -26.76 -13.09
N GLU A 157 -6.16 -25.66 -13.19
CA GLU A 157 -4.69 -25.66 -13.21
C GLU A 157 -4.11 -25.89 -11.81
N ILE A 158 -4.85 -25.50 -10.76
CA ILE A 158 -4.53 -25.78 -9.35
C ILE A 158 -5.74 -26.37 -8.63
N SER A 159 -5.51 -27.10 -7.54
CA SER A 159 -6.60 -27.63 -6.69
C SER A 159 -7.29 -26.52 -5.90
N GLU A 160 -8.54 -26.75 -5.52
CA GLU A 160 -9.28 -25.85 -4.62
C GLU A 160 -8.54 -25.63 -3.29
N GLU A 161 -7.94 -26.68 -2.74
CA GLU A 161 -7.14 -26.61 -1.52
C GLU A 161 -5.94 -25.66 -1.68
N SER A 162 -5.20 -25.78 -2.80
CA SER A 162 -4.06 -24.91 -3.10
C SER A 162 -4.49 -23.46 -3.32
N CYS A 163 -5.64 -23.26 -3.99
CA CYS A 163 -6.21 -21.94 -4.19
C CYS A 163 -6.56 -21.33 -2.83
N MET A 164 -7.34 -22.02 -2.00
CA MET A 164 -7.76 -21.52 -0.68
C MET A 164 -6.57 -21.20 0.23
N ALA A 165 -5.54 -22.06 0.26
CA ALA A 165 -4.31 -21.78 1.00
C ALA A 165 -3.63 -20.49 0.53
N THR A 166 -3.55 -20.27 -0.79
CA THR A 166 -2.96 -19.08 -1.39
C THR A 166 -3.77 -17.83 -1.05
N LEU A 167 -5.09 -17.86 -1.24
CA LEU A 167 -5.97 -16.73 -0.92
C LEU A 167 -5.91 -16.38 0.58
N GLY A 168 -5.89 -17.39 1.45
CA GLY A 168 -5.74 -17.23 2.89
C GLY A 168 -4.45 -16.52 3.28
N SER A 169 -3.31 -16.96 2.73
CA SER A 169 -2.01 -16.33 2.95
C SER A 169 -2.03 -14.87 2.50
N LEU A 170 -2.50 -14.59 1.28
CA LEU A 170 -2.57 -13.23 0.74
C LEU A 170 -3.43 -12.29 1.60
N MET A 171 -4.53 -12.78 2.18
CA MET A 171 -5.36 -12.01 3.10
C MET A 171 -4.63 -11.70 4.41
N LYS A 172 -3.89 -12.66 4.98
CA LYS A 172 -3.09 -12.46 6.20
C LYS A 172 -1.97 -11.43 5.96
N ASP A 173 -1.21 -11.60 4.88
CA ASP A 173 -0.13 -10.67 4.49
C ASP A 173 -0.67 -9.25 4.25
N SER A 174 -1.87 -9.14 3.66
CA SER A 174 -2.55 -7.86 3.48
C SER A 174 -2.91 -7.21 4.81
N HIS A 175 -3.44 -7.97 5.79
CA HIS A 175 -3.73 -7.44 7.11
C HIS A 175 -2.47 -6.96 7.84
N GLU A 176 -1.40 -7.74 7.80
CA GLU A 176 -0.11 -7.38 8.39
C GLU A 176 0.44 -6.10 7.77
N SER A 177 0.38 -5.97 6.44
CA SER A 177 0.80 -4.74 5.75
C SER A 177 -0.10 -3.54 6.11
N CYS A 178 -1.41 -3.72 6.25
CA CYS A 178 -2.29 -2.65 6.74
C CYS A 178 -1.94 -2.22 8.17
N ARG A 179 -1.57 -3.16 9.03
CA ARG A 179 -1.19 -2.89 10.43
C ARG A 179 0.17 -2.20 10.52
N ASP A 180 1.18 -2.76 9.87
CA ASP A 180 2.58 -2.39 10.09
C ASP A 180 3.07 -1.32 9.10
N ASP A 181 2.78 -1.47 7.80
CA ASP A 181 3.26 -0.55 6.77
C ASP A 181 2.30 0.62 6.51
N TYR A 182 0.99 0.40 6.60
CA TYR A 182 -0.01 1.45 6.38
C TYR A 182 -0.53 2.09 7.66
N ASP A 183 -0.30 1.46 8.81
CA ASP A 183 -0.73 1.95 10.12
C ASP A 183 -2.20 2.40 10.11
N CYS A 184 -3.07 1.49 9.67
CA CYS A 184 -4.52 1.68 9.57
C CYS A 184 -5.33 0.57 10.25
N SER A 185 -4.69 -0.24 11.10
CA SER A 185 -5.39 -1.20 11.97
C SER A 185 -5.61 -0.61 13.38
N CYS A 186 -6.28 -1.38 14.23
CA CYS A 186 -6.39 -1.09 15.67
C CYS A 186 -6.41 -2.39 16.48
N ASP A 187 -6.27 -2.29 17.79
CA ASP A 187 -6.24 -3.44 18.69
C ASP A 187 -7.48 -4.33 18.57
N GLU A 188 -8.67 -3.74 18.41
CA GLU A 188 -9.93 -4.45 18.24
C GLU A 188 -9.94 -5.27 16.95
N LEU A 189 -9.48 -4.69 15.83
CA LEU A 189 -9.35 -5.39 14.55
C LEU A 189 -8.28 -6.49 14.61
N ASN A 190 -7.11 -6.20 15.19
CA ASN A 190 -6.03 -7.16 15.35
C ASN A 190 -6.47 -8.38 16.17
N LYS A 191 -7.19 -8.15 17.29
CA LYS A 191 -7.76 -9.22 18.11
C LYS A 191 -8.79 -10.04 17.32
N MET A 192 -9.67 -9.39 16.56
CA MET A 192 -10.66 -10.08 15.75
C MET A 192 -10.03 -10.99 14.69
N VAL A 193 -9.00 -10.50 13.99
CA VAL A 193 -8.25 -11.31 13.01
C VAL A 193 -7.57 -12.50 13.69
N GLN A 194 -6.89 -12.29 14.81
CA GLN A 194 -6.26 -13.36 15.59
C GLN A 194 -7.26 -14.42 16.07
N GLN A 195 -8.45 -14.01 16.53
CA GLN A 195 -9.48 -14.97 16.94
C GLN A 195 -10.08 -15.72 15.75
N SER A 196 -10.26 -15.06 14.62
CA SER A 196 -10.75 -15.70 13.39
C SER A 196 -9.80 -16.82 12.94
N ASP A 197 -8.49 -16.58 12.98
CA ASP A 197 -7.46 -17.58 12.68
C ASP A 197 -7.55 -18.78 13.64
N LYS A 198 -7.66 -18.54 14.96
CA LYS A 198 -7.84 -19.61 15.97
C LYS A 198 -9.12 -20.43 15.79
N LEU A 199 -10.16 -19.84 15.22
CA LEU A 199 -11.44 -20.49 14.95
C LEU A 199 -11.48 -21.21 13.59
N GLY A 200 -10.36 -21.23 12.85
CA GLY A 200 -10.23 -21.96 11.60
C GLY A 200 -10.52 -21.15 10.35
N ALA A 201 -10.50 -19.81 10.41
CA ALA A 201 -10.57 -18.99 9.21
C ALA A 201 -9.33 -19.23 8.33
N ILE A 202 -9.56 -19.46 7.02
CA ILE A 202 -8.50 -19.65 6.02
C ILE A 202 -7.60 -18.41 5.94
N GLY A 203 -8.21 -17.23 5.97
CA GLY A 203 -7.55 -15.94 6.08
C GLY A 203 -8.53 -14.88 6.58
N ALA A 204 -8.01 -13.87 7.30
CA ALA A 204 -8.80 -12.79 7.84
C ALA A 204 -8.02 -11.47 7.75
N ARG A 205 -8.72 -10.38 7.43
CA ARG A 205 -8.18 -9.03 7.34
C ARG A 205 -9.25 -8.00 7.63
N LEU A 206 -8.81 -6.79 7.97
CA LEU A 206 -9.69 -5.61 7.99
C LEU A 206 -10.22 -5.30 6.58
N THR A 207 -11.32 -4.57 6.49
CA THR A 207 -11.89 -4.08 5.23
C THR A 207 -12.47 -2.70 5.44
N GLY A 208 -12.37 -1.83 4.44
CA GLY A 208 -12.67 -0.40 4.59
C GLY A 208 -11.51 0.40 5.19
N ALA A 209 -11.78 1.67 5.49
CA ALA A 209 -10.87 2.62 6.12
C ALA A 209 -11.23 2.86 7.58
#